data_AF-A0AAE4NM22-F1
#
_entry.id   AF-A0AAE4NM22-F1
#
_cell.length_a   1.000
_cell.length_b   1.000
_cell.length_c   1.000
_cell.angle_alpha   90.00
_cell.angle_beta   90.00
_cell.angle_gamma   90.00
#
_symmetry.space_group_name_H-M   'P 1'
#
loop_
_entity.id
_entity.type
_entity.pdbx_description
1 polymer ?
#
loop_
_entity_poly.entity_id
_entity_poly.type
_entity_poly.pdbx_seq_one_letter_code
_entity_poly.pdbx_strand_id
1 'polypeptide(L)'
;MNKLPLPLSPRLPLNWWGLLVRVIAASVMLTASNMVRVPLHQLPIAKRDDAAGIGANAAIFLLTPIVVVIMLWGWMRFVERRQLRVIGLLDISKILPGILGGTAIVAVPMAVGWVFLSLFSEPEAQHDAVPSSGSVGVIVAGVVYVLVRSYLLQGIPEELIYRGWLFSTTAQRPIFTVVWTTLAFTVPHLSSSGGQQSTTDFLLYLVLPLGMAVLAGAMVVWKKSVWWAAGTHGGMHAVMAVLAILFPVALDSTAWVILGVTQLATGLALLAWWSSKKKST
;
A
#
# COMPACT_ATOMS: atom_id res chain seq x y z
N MET A 1 -35.96 -12.36 -25.70
CA MET A 1 -35.33 -11.74 -24.52
C MET A 1 -34.42 -12.78 -23.87
N ASN A 2 -33.10 -12.73 -24.14
CA ASN A 2 -32.14 -13.62 -23.50
C ASN A 2 -32.05 -13.26 -22.02
N LYS A 3 -32.52 -14.16 -21.14
CA LYS A 3 -32.27 -14.07 -19.70
C LYS A 3 -30.75 -14.08 -19.51
N LEU A 4 -30.17 -12.95 -19.12
CA LEU A 4 -28.81 -12.92 -18.62
C LEU A 4 -28.70 -13.98 -17.52
N PRO A 5 -27.67 -14.85 -17.54
CA PRO A 5 -27.52 -15.86 -16.51
C PRO A 5 -27.46 -15.19 -15.14
N LEU A 6 -28.15 -15.80 -14.15
CA LEU A 6 -28.14 -15.35 -12.77
C LEU A 6 -26.68 -15.16 -12.31
N PRO A 7 -26.36 -14.07 -11.58
CA PRO A 7 -25.00 -13.84 -11.11
C PRO A 7 -24.53 -15.05 -10.31
N LEU A 8 -23.46 -15.69 -10.78
CA LEU A 8 -22.94 -16.90 -10.15
C LEU A 8 -22.42 -16.53 -8.75
N SER A 9 -22.89 -17.26 -7.74
CA SER A 9 -22.38 -17.11 -6.38
C SER A 9 -20.89 -17.50 -6.31
N PRO A 10 -20.09 -16.82 -5.47
CA PRO A 10 -18.70 -17.22 -5.22
C PRO A 10 -18.60 -18.68 -4.79
N ARG A 11 -17.49 -19.36 -5.12
CA ARG A 11 -17.25 -20.75 -4.67
C ARG A 11 -16.98 -20.83 -3.17
N LEU A 12 -16.47 -19.76 -2.57
CA LEU A 12 -16.17 -19.67 -1.15
C LEU A 12 -17.27 -18.89 -0.43
N PRO A 13 -17.81 -19.41 0.70
CA PRO A 13 -18.79 -18.72 1.50
C PRO A 13 -18.22 -17.45 2.15
N LEU A 14 -19.12 -16.65 2.73
CA LEU A 14 -18.80 -15.43 3.49
C LEU A 14 -18.85 -15.67 5.01
N ASN A 15 -18.34 -16.82 5.45
CA ASN A 15 -18.15 -17.16 6.86
C ASN A 15 -16.65 -17.07 7.23
N TRP A 16 -16.31 -17.39 8.47
CA TRP A 16 -14.94 -17.23 8.99
C TRP A 16 -13.88 -17.97 8.14
N TRP A 17 -14.15 -19.22 7.73
CA TRP A 17 -13.17 -20.00 6.97
C TRP A 17 -13.03 -19.50 5.53
N GLY A 18 -14.15 -19.08 4.92
CA GLY A 18 -14.15 -18.50 3.59
C GLY A 18 -13.40 -17.17 3.54
N LEU A 19 -13.41 -16.39 4.62
CA LEU A 19 -12.58 -15.19 4.76
C LEU A 19 -11.11 -15.57 4.99
N LEU A 20 -10.82 -16.53 5.87
CA LEU A 20 -9.46 -17.00 6.14
C LEU A 20 -8.74 -17.50 4.87
N VAL A 21 -9.41 -18.30 4.05
CA VAL A 21 -8.85 -18.78 2.77
C VAL A 21 -8.48 -17.61 1.85
N ARG A 22 -9.28 -16.54 1.85
CA ARG A 22 -8.97 -15.33 1.06
C ARG A 22 -7.79 -14.55 1.62
N VAL A 23 -7.63 -14.48 2.94
CA VAL A 23 -6.44 -13.88 3.57
C VAL A 23 -5.17 -14.65 3.20
N ILE A 24 -5.22 -15.98 3.26
CA ILE A 24 -4.09 -16.84 2.85
C ILE A 24 -3.78 -16.63 1.38
N ALA A 25 -4.80 -16.68 0.50
CA ALA A 25 -4.63 -16.47 -0.93
C ALA A 25 -4.06 -15.08 -1.26
N ALA A 26 -4.54 -14.02 -0.60
CA ALA A 26 -4.00 -12.67 -0.73
C ALA A 26 -2.51 -12.59 -0.35
N SER A 27 -2.14 -13.22 0.77
CA SER A 27 -0.75 -13.26 1.26
C SER A 27 0.16 -14.03 0.29
N VAL A 28 -0.31 -15.17 -0.22
CA VAL A 28 0.39 -15.99 -1.22
C VAL A 28 0.55 -15.22 -2.54
N MET A 29 -0.51 -14.55 -3.02
CA MET A 29 -0.45 -13.73 -4.23
C MET A 29 0.62 -12.63 -4.14
N LEU A 30 0.61 -11.89 -3.04
CA LEU A 30 1.58 -10.81 -2.83
C LEU A 30 3.01 -11.37 -2.74
N THR A 31 3.21 -12.41 -1.94
CA THR A 31 4.52 -13.05 -1.77
C THR A 31 5.05 -13.60 -3.08
N ALA A 32 4.23 -14.37 -3.82
CA ALA A 32 4.62 -14.93 -5.11
C ALA A 32 4.95 -13.85 -6.12
N SER A 33 4.12 -12.80 -6.22
CA SER A 33 4.37 -11.65 -7.11
C SER A 33 5.69 -10.95 -6.77
N ASN A 34 6.03 -10.88 -5.47
CA ASN A 34 7.30 -10.33 -5.01
C ASN A 34 8.50 -11.24 -5.30
N MET A 35 8.34 -12.55 -5.25
CA MET A 35 9.42 -13.51 -5.50
C MET A 35 9.81 -13.60 -6.97
N VAL A 36 8.87 -13.40 -7.91
CA VAL A 36 9.14 -13.49 -9.35
C VAL A 36 10.25 -12.53 -9.81
N ARG A 37 10.37 -11.36 -9.18
CA ARG A 37 11.40 -10.37 -9.54
C ARG A 37 12.78 -10.61 -8.89
N VAL A 38 12.86 -11.41 -7.82
CA VAL A 38 14.10 -11.58 -7.02
C VAL A 38 15.31 -12.00 -7.88
N PRO A 39 15.19 -12.99 -8.80
CA PRO A 39 16.32 -13.38 -9.64
C PRO A 39 16.80 -12.26 -10.59
N LEU A 40 15.91 -11.35 -11.00
CA LEU A 40 16.25 -10.27 -11.93
C LEU A 40 17.16 -9.22 -11.30
N HIS A 41 17.11 -9.05 -9.98
CA HIS A 41 18.04 -8.18 -9.25
C HIS A 41 19.48 -8.73 -9.24
N GLN A 42 19.70 -9.98 -9.68
CA GLN A 42 21.04 -10.55 -9.82
C GLN A 42 21.71 -10.23 -11.15
N LEU A 43 20.97 -9.65 -12.11
CA LEU A 43 21.52 -9.25 -13.40
C LEU A 43 22.61 -8.18 -13.23
N PRO A 44 23.70 -8.21 -14.03
CA PRO A 44 24.79 -7.24 -13.90
C PRO A 44 24.34 -5.78 -13.95
N ILE A 45 23.34 -5.47 -14.79
CA ILE A 45 22.81 -4.11 -14.91
C ILE A 45 22.12 -3.63 -13.63
N ALA A 46 21.42 -4.51 -12.91
CA ALA A 46 20.70 -4.16 -11.68
C ALA A 46 21.62 -3.94 -10.47
N LYS A 47 22.91 -4.34 -10.58
CA LYS A 47 23.94 -4.16 -9.54
C LYS A 47 24.77 -2.89 -9.71
N ARG A 48 24.46 -2.06 -10.70
CA ARG A 48 25.17 -0.80 -10.94
C ARG A 48 24.62 0.30 -10.02
N ASP A 49 25.50 1.18 -9.55
CA ASP A 49 25.14 2.34 -8.71
C ASP A 49 24.86 3.62 -9.53
N ASP A 50 24.76 3.50 -10.86
CA ASP A 50 24.49 4.61 -11.77
C ASP A 50 23.02 4.67 -12.19
N ALA A 51 22.68 5.68 -13.01
CA ALA A 51 21.32 5.89 -13.50
C ALA A 51 20.74 4.66 -14.23
N ALA A 52 21.59 3.89 -14.94
CA ALA A 52 21.17 2.67 -15.62
C ALA A 52 20.79 1.57 -14.64
N GLY A 53 21.55 1.39 -13.56
CA GLY A 53 21.21 0.43 -12.50
C GLY A 53 19.95 0.79 -11.72
N ILE A 54 19.78 2.07 -11.37
CA ILE A 54 18.57 2.57 -10.73
C ILE A 54 17.35 2.35 -11.65
N GLY A 55 17.48 2.69 -12.93
CA GLY A 55 16.46 2.48 -13.95
C GLY A 55 16.10 0.99 -14.15
N ALA A 56 17.10 0.11 -14.16
CA ALA A 56 16.88 -1.34 -14.24
C ALA A 56 16.10 -1.87 -13.04
N ASN A 57 16.45 -1.44 -11.82
CA ASN A 57 15.71 -1.82 -10.62
C ASN A 57 14.25 -1.32 -10.65
N ALA A 58 14.03 -0.08 -11.09
CA ALA A 58 12.67 0.44 -11.29
C ALA A 58 11.89 -0.41 -12.32
N ALA A 59 12.51 -0.76 -13.45
CA ALA A 59 11.88 -1.60 -14.47
C ALA A 59 11.52 -2.99 -13.93
N ILE A 60 12.40 -3.62 -13.14
CA ILE A 60 12.16 -4.92 -12.50
C ILE A 60 10.92 -4.86 -11.58
N PHE A 61 10.73 -3.76 -10.85
CA PHE A 61 9.58 -3.58 -9.96
C PHE A 61 8.23 -3.56 -10.68
N LEU A 62 8.19 -3.16 -11.96
CA LEU A 62 6.96 -3.17 -12.78
C LEU A 62 6.37 -4.57 -13.01
N LEU A 63 7.14 -5.62 -12.75
CA LEU A 63 6.66 -6.99 -12.87
C LEU A 63 5.61 -7.33 -11.80
N THR A 64 5.74 -6.78 -10.60
CA THR A 64 4.85 -7.04 -9.46
C THR A 64 3.38 -6.74 -9.76
N PRO A 65 3.00 -5.52 -10.20
CA PRO A 65 1.60 -5.22 -10.48
C PRO A 65 1.04 -6.05 -11.64
N ILE A 66 1.86 -6.42 -12.61
CA ILE A 66 1.44 -7.30 -13.72
C ILE A 66 1.07 -8.69 -13.19
N VAL A 67 1.95 -9.31 -12.39
CA VAL A 67 1.70 -10.63 -11.81
C VAL A 67 0.49 -10.59 -10.88
N VAL A 68 0.36 -9.56 -10.03
CA VAL A 68 -0.81 -9.38 -9.16
C VAL A 68 -2.10 -9.30 -9.97
N VAL A 69 -2.14 -8.51 -11.05
CA VAL A 69 -3.35 -8.39 -11.90
C VAL A 69 -3.71 -9.73 -12.55
N ILE A 70 -2.72 -10.50 -13.02
CA ILE A 70 -2.95 -11.84 -13.61
C ILE A 70 -3.50 -12.81 -12.56
N MET A 71 -2.89 -12.87 -11.37
CA MET A 71 -3.35 -13.74 -10.28
C MET A 71 -4.74 -13.35 -9.78
N LEU A 72 -4.99 -12.05 -9.60
CA LEU A 72 -6.30 -11.52 -9.24
C LEU A 72 -7.34 -11.80 -10.32
N TRP A 73 -7.00 -11.65 -11.59
CA TRP A 73 -7.90 -12.00 -12.69
C TRP A 73 -8.32 -13.47 -12.60
N GLY A 74 -7.36 -14.39 -12.44
CA GLY A 74 -7.63 -15.82 -12.30
C GLY A 74 -8.50 -16.11 -11.09
N TRP A 75 -8.13 -15.60 -9.92
CA TRP A 75 -8.91 -15.81 -8.69
C TRP A 75 -10.32 -15.25 -8.79
N MET A 76 -10.46 -14.00 -9.24
CA MET A 76 -11.75 -13.34 -9.41
C MET A 76 -12.63 -14.10 -10.40
N ARG A 77 -12.06 -14.55 -11.53
CA ARG A 77 -12.81 -15.26 -12.58
C ARG A 77 -13.25 -16.65 -12.16
N PHE A 78 -12.40 -17.40 -11.47
CA PHE A 78 -12.61 -18.83 -11.21
C PHE A 78 -13.16 -19.12 -9.80
N VAL A 79 -12.73 -18.37 -8.78
CA VAL A 79 -13.13 -18.57 -7.37
C VAL A 79 -14.27 -17.63 -6.99
N GLU A 80 -14.08 -16.33 -7.17
CA GLU A 80 -15.12 -15.34 -6.81
C GLU A 80 -16.25 -15.27 -7.82
N ARG A 81 -16.02 -15.75 -9.05
CA ARG A 81 -16.92 -15.65 -10.20
C ARG A 81 -17.36 -14.20 -10.48
N ARG A 82 -16.44 -13.25 -10.30
CA ARG A 82 -16.61 -11.81 -10.51
C ARG A 82 -15.59 -11.28 -11.51
N GLN A 83 -15.90 -10.13 -12.13
CA GLN A 83 -14.98 -9.43 -13.04
C GLN A 83 -14.11 -8.42 -12.27
N LEU A 84 -12.91 -8.11 -12.78
CA LEU A 84 -12.03 -7.08 -12.22
C LEU A 84 -12.66 -5.66 -12.23
N ARG A 85 -13.68 -5.42 -13.07
CA ARG A 85 -14.44 -4.17 -13.04
C ARG A 85 -15.07 -3.90 -11.66
N VAL A 86 -15.44 -4.94 -10.92
CA VAL A 86 -16.07 -4.81 -9.58
C VAL A 86 -15.15 -4.14 -8.56
N ILE A 87 -13.83 -4.26 -8.73
CA ILE A 87 -12.84 -3.69 -7.81
C ILE A 87 -12.37 -2.29 -8.23
N GLY A 88 -12.94 -1.72 -9.29
CA GLY A 88 -12.62 -0.37 -9.76
C GLY A 88 -11.32 -0.25 -10.57
N LEU A 89 -10.64 -1.36 -10.89
CA LEU A 89 -9.38 -1.37 -11.65
C LEU A 89 -9.52 -0.70 -13.03
N LEU A 90 -10.70 -0.78 -13.66
CA LEU A 90 -10.93 -0.24 -15.00
C LEU A 90 -11.52 1.19 -14.97
N ASP A 91 -11.65 1.81 -13.80
CA ASP A 91 -12.16 3.18 -13.65
C ASP A 91 -11.04 4.19 -13.91
N ILE A 92 -10.58 4.28 -15.16
CA ILE A 92 -9.40 5.07 -15.56
C ILE A 92 -9.51 6.54 -15.12
N SER A 93 -10.70 7.14 -15.22
CA SER A 93 -10.96 8.52 -14.79
C SER A 93 -10.76 8.77 -13.29
N LYS A 94 -10.76 7.71 -12.47
CA LYS A 94 -10.53 7.79 -11.02
C LYS A 94 -9.07 7.55 -10.63
N ILE A 95 -8.22 7.09 -11.55
CA ILE A 95 -6.80 6.81 -11.26
C ILE A 95 -6.10 8.08 -10.80
N LEU A 96 -6.02 9.09 -11.66
CA LEU A 96 -5.25 10.30 -11.37
C LEU A 96 -5.79 11.06 -10.14
N PRO A 97 -7.11 11.31 -10.00
CA PRO A 97 -7.65 11.94 -8.79
C PRO A 97 -7.45 11.09 -7.54
N GLY A 98 -7.51 9.77 -7.65
CA GLY A 98 -7.32 8.86 -6.52
C GLY A 98 -5.87 8.83 -6.05
N ILE A 99 -4.91 8.72 -6.97
CA ILE A 99 -3.48 8.75 -6.66
C ILE A 99 -3.11 10.10 -6.05
N LEU A 100 -3.37 11.22 -6.74
CA LEU A 100 -2.99 12.54 -6.24
C LEU A 100 -3.74 12.92 -4.95
N GLY A 101 -5.05 12.66 -4.92
CA GLY A 101 -5.89 12.98 -3.77
C GLY A 101 -5.55 12.13 -2.54
N GLY A 102 -5.30 10.83 -2.72
CA GLY A 102 -4.84 9.96 -1.63
C GLY A 102 -3.48 10.39 -1.10
N THR A 103 -2.54 10.74 -1.99
CA THR A 103 -1.23 11.26 -1.60
C THR A 103 -1.34 12.57 -0.82
N ALA A 104 -2.19 13.50 -1.27
CA ALA A 104 -2.42 14.75 -0.56
C ALA A 104 -3.00 14.51 0.86
N ILE A 105 -3.93 13.55 1.00
CA ILE A 105 -4.52 13.21 2.29
C ILE A 105 -3.48 12.60 3.24
N VAL A 106 -2.67 11.65 2.78
CA VAL A 106 -1.66 11.00 3.64
C VAL A 106 -0.46 11.89 3.93
N ALA A 107 -0.18 12.88 3.08
CA ALA A 107 0.89 13.85 3.33
C ALA A 107 0.71 14.60 4.67
N VAL A 108 -0.53 14.85 5.09
CA VAL A 108 -0.82 15.55 6.36
C VAL A 108 -0.38 14.74 7.59
N PRO A 109 -0.88 13.51 7.85
CA PRO A 109 -0.40 12.71 8.99
C PRO A 109 1.08 12.35 8.89
N MET A 110 1.64 12.24 7.68
CA MET A 110 3.08 12.04 7.49
C MET A 110 3.88 13.27 7.93
N ALA A 111 3.48 14.48 7.52
CA ALA A 111 4.15 15.71 7.92
C ALA A 111 4.04 15.93 9.44
N VAL A 112 2.85 15.71 10.02
CA VAL A 112 2.65 15.77 11.48
C VAL A 112 3.54 14.76 12.20
N GLY A 113 3.59 13.52 11.71
CA GLY A 113 4.46 12.48 12.29
C GLY A 113 5.93 12.85 12.18
N TRP A 114 6.36 13.46 11.07
CA TRP A 114 7.73 13.94 10.89
C TRP A 114 8.10 15.07 11.85
N VAL A 115 7.17 16.01 12.10
CA VAL A 115 7.37 17.05 13.11
C VAL A 115 7.58 16.41 14.48
N PHE A 116 6.76 15.43 14.87
CA PHE A 116 6.99 14.72 16.14
C PHE A 116 8.33 13.99 16.15
N LEU A 117 8.72 13.31 15.06
CA LEU A 117 10.02 12.67 14.98
C LEU A 117 11.17 13.67 15.15
N SER A 118 11.12 14.83 14.50
CA SER A 118 12.15 15.87 14.68
C SER A 118 12.26 16.43 16.10
N LEU A 119 11.24 16.23 16.95
CA LEU A 119 11.26 16.65 18.35
C LEU A 119 11.81 15.58 19.30
N PHE A 120 11.80 14.31 18.88
CA PHE A 120 12.18 13.16 19.73
C PHE A 120 13.39 12.38 19.22
N SER A 121 13.76 12.54 17.95
CA SER A 121 14.96 11.94 17.37
C SER A 121 16.15 12.87 17.62
N GLU A 122 17.27 12.29 18.04
CA GLU A 122 18.56 12.97 17.90
C GLU A 122 18.74 13.32 16.41
N PRO A 123 19.20 14.53 16.06
CA PRO A 123 19.56 14.84 14.69
C PRO A 123 20.56 13.78 14.24
N GLU A 124 20.18 12.95 13.27
CA GLU A 124 21.16 12.12 12.62
C GLU A 124 22.18 13.10 12.02
N ALA A 125 23.44 12.99 12.43
CA ALA A 125 24.50 13.81 11.87
C ALA A 125 24.32 13.76 10.35
N GLN A 126 24.25 14.91 9.67
CA GLN A 126 24.10 14.95 8.22
C GLN A 126 25.16 14.01 7.64
N HIS A 127 24.75 12.81 7.24
CA HIS A 127 25.62 11.78 6.69
C HIS A 127 25.89 12.15 5.25
N ASP A 128 26.48 13.33 5.00
CA ASP A 128 26.68 13.91 3.66
C ASP A 128 25.48 13.66 2.73
N ALA A 129 24.25 13.71 3.29
CA ALA A 129 23.08 13.01 2.75
C ALA A 129 22.36 13.81 1.68
N VAL A 130 23.14 14.47 0.83
CA VAL A 130 22.87 14.64 -0.58
C VAL A 130 24.26 14.55 -1.21
N PRO A 131 24.57 13.55 -2.04
CA PRO A 131 25.63 13.74 -3.00
C PRO A 131 25.19 14.93 -3.85
N SER A 132 25.71 16.12 -3.55
CA SER A 132 25.68 17.28 -4.44
C SER A 132 26.43 16.99 -5.76
N SER A 133 26.94 15.76 -5.90
CA SER A 133 27.71 15.18 -6.99
C SER A 133 26.92 14.19 -7.87
N GLY A 134 25.63 13.95 -7.62
CA GLY A 134 24.81 13.10 -8.50
C GLY A 134 24.57 13.76 -9.86
N SER A 135 24.93 13.09 -10.96
CA SER A 135 24.60 13.60 -12.29
C SER A 135 23.08 13.76 -12.45
N VAL A 136 22.63 14.68 -13.31
CA VAL A 136 21.20 14.89 -13.60
C VAL A 136 20.49 13.57 -13.92
N GLY A 137 21.17 12.64 -14.60
CA GLY A 137 20.65 11.31 -14.90
C GLY A 137 20.38 10.46 -13.66
N VAL A 138 21.25 10.51 -12.64
CA VAL A 138 21.06 9.78 -11.37
C VAL A 138 19.87 10.36 -10.60
N ILE A 139 19.74 11.68 -10.55
CA ILE A 139 18.61 12.34 -9.86
C ILE A 139 17.28 11.96 -10.51
N VAL A 140 17.19 12.05 -11.84
CA VAL A 140 15.98 11.67 -12.59
C VAL A 140 15.66 10.19 -12.38
N ALA A 141 16.66 9.31 -12.46
CA ALA A 141 16.46 7.88 -12.21
C ALA A 141 15.99 7.61 -10.77
N GLY A 142 16.53 8.33 -9.78
CA GLY A 142 16.12 8.23 -8.38
C GLY A 142 14.66 8.64 -8.16
N VAL A 143 14.20 9.74 -8.77
CA VAL A 143 12.79 10.15 -8.71
C VAL A 143 11.88 9.09 -9.33
N VAL A 144 12.24 8.57 -10.51
CA VAL A 144 11.50 7.48 -11.16
C VAL A 144 11.45 6.24 -10.26
N TYR A 145 12.58 5.86 -9.68
CA TYR A 145 12.67 4.73 -8.77
C TYR A 145 11.75 4.89 -7.56
N VAL A 146 11.75 6.05 -6.90
CA VAL A 146 10.87 6.34 -5.75
C VAL A 146 9.41 6.23 -6.16
N LEU A 147 9.01 6.81 -7.29
CA LEU A 147 7.62 6.74 -7.76
C LEU A 147 7.19 5.31 -8.11
N VAL A 148 8.03 4.56 -8.81
CA VAL A 148 7.76 3.17 -9.17
C VAL A 148 7.69 2.29 -7.92
N ARG A 149 8.65 2.42 -7.00
CA ARG A 149 8.66 1.68 -5.74
C ARG A 149 7.40 1.99 -4.90
N SER A 150 7.06 3.27 -4.78
CA SER A 150 5.96 3.71 -3.93
C SER A 150 4.60 3.28 -4.48
N TYR A 151 4.32 3.54 -5.76
CA TYR A 151 3.00 3.30 -6.33
C TYR A 151 2.87 1.96 -7.05
N LEU A 152 3.85 1.59 -7.88
CA LEU A 152 3.72 0.42 -8.76
C LEU A 152 4.17 -0.87 -8.08
N LEU A 153 5.16 -0.81 -7.18
CA LEU A 153 5.58 -1.97 -6.39
C LEU A 153 4.72 -2.19 -5.14
N GLN A 154 4.40 -1.13 -4.40
CA GLN A 154 3.73 -1.23 -3.10
C GLN A 154 2.25 -0.83 -3.19
N GLY A 155 1.96 0.46 -3.37
CA GLY A 155 0.61 1.00 -3.21
C GLY A 155 -0.48 0.36 -4.10
N ILE A 156 -0.29 0.35 -5.42
CA ILE A 156 -1.30 -0.18 -6.35
C ILE A 156 -1.50 -1.70 -6.20
N PRO A 157 -0.47 -2.55 -6.34
CA PRO A 157 -0.68 -4.01 -6.30
C PRO A 157 -1.27 -4.47 -4.96
N GLU A 158 -0.79 -3.95 -3.84
CA GLU A 158 -1.31 -4.34 -2.53
C GLU A 158 -2.76 -3.86 -2.37
N GLU A 159 -3.07 -2.60 -2.68
CA GLU A 159 -4.43 -2.10 -2.51
C GLU A 159 -5.43 -2.74 -3.48
N LEU A 160 -5.01 -3.20 -4.66
CA LEU A 160 -5.88 -4.00 -5.54
C LEU A 160 -6.28 -5.33 -4.89
N ILE A 161 -5.39 -5.97 -4.14
CA ILE A 161 -5.68 -7.20 -3.40
C ILE A 161 -6.58 -6.88 -2.20
N TYR A 162 -6.16 -5.97 -1.32
CA TYR A 162 -6.80 -5.77 -0.02
C TYR A 162 -8.01 -4.82 -0.08
N ARG A 163 -7.90 -3.67 -0.77
CA ARG A 163 -8.93 -2.61 -0.86
C ARG A 163 -9.79 -2.70 -2.13
N GLY A 164 -9.31 -3.44 -3.12
CA GLY A 164 -10.07 -3.87 -4.28
C GLY A 164 -10.81 -5.17 -4.00
N TRP A 165 -10.11 -6.29 -4.12
CA TRP A 165 -10.73 -7.62 -4.06
C TRP A 165 -11.31 -7.97 -2.68
N LEU A 166 -10.49 -8.04 -1.62
CA LEU A 166 -10.99 -8.45 -0.30
C LEU A 166 -12.09 -7.50 0.19
N PHE A 167 -11.87 -6.19 0.08
CA PHE A 167 -12.86 -5.18 0.45
C PHE A 167 -14.22 -5.36 -0.23
N SER A 168 -14.22 -5.58 -1.55
CA SER A 168 -15.46 -5.77 -2.33
C SER A 168 -16.28 -6.99 -1.88
N THR A 169 -15.65 -7.96 -1.21
CA THR A 169 -16.29 -9.21 -0.78
C THR A 169 -17.29 -8.99 0.36
N THR A 170 -17.11 -7.94 1.16
CA THR A 170 -17.96 -7.66 2.33
C THR A 170 -18.44 -6.21 2.40
N ALA A 171 -18.33 -5.47 1.29
CA ALA A 171 -18.51 -4.01 1.21
C ALA A 171 -19.82 -3.47 1.82
N GLN A 172 -20.84 -4.31 1.97
CA GLN A 172 -22.12 -3.94 2.59
C GLN A 172 -22.03 -3.75 4.11
N ARG A 173 -20.92 -4.17 4.73
CA ARG A 173 -20.63 -3.98 6.15
C ARG A 173 -19.32 -3.17 6.30
N PRO A 174 -19.32 -1.87 5.95
CA PRO A 174 -18.09 -1.11 5.71
C PRO A 174 -17.11 -1.13 6.88
N ILE A 175 -17.58 -0.99 8.13
CA ILE A 175 -16.70 -1.04 9.31
C ILE A 175 -16.08 -2.43 9.48
N PHE A 176 -16.88 -3.49 9.37
CA PHE A 176 -16.37 -4.86 9.40
C PHE A 176 -15.34 -5.07 8.28
N THR A 177 -15.63 -4.62 7.06
CA THR A 177 -14.73 -4.70 5.91
C THR A 177 -13.39 -4.05 6.20
N VAL A 178 -13.38 -2.83 6.73
CA VAL A 178 -12.14 -2.13 7.09
C VAL A 178 -11.35 -2.94 8.11
N VAL A 179 -12.00 -3.44 9.17
CA VAL A 179 -11.33 -4.19 10.24
C VAL A 179 -10.67 -5.46 9.71
N TRP A 180 -11.41 -6.35 9.06
CA TRP A 180 -10.82 -7.65 8.68
C TRP A 180 -9.81 -7.53 7.53
N THR A 181 -10.01 -6.59 6.60
CA THR A 181 -9.03 -6.34 5.52
C THR A 181 -7.77 -5.64 6.04
N THR A 182 -7.87 -4.84 7.11
CA THR A 182 -6.71 -4.28 7.82
C THR A 182 -5.88 -5.37 8.47
N LEU A 183 -6.54 -6.31 9.17
CA LEU A 183 -5.85 -7.48 9.75
C LEU A 183 -5.20 -8.33 8.64
N ALA A 184 -5.92 -8.60 7.56
CA ALA A 184 -5.39 -9.34 6.41
C ALA A 184 -4.16 -8.65 5.78
N PHE A 185 -4.19 -7.33 5.63
CA PHE A 185 -3.07 -6.54 5.10
C PHE A 185 -1.84 -6.56 6.02
N THR A 186 -2.07 -6.68 7.33
CA THR A 186 -0.97 -6.72 8.32
C THR A 186 -0.26 -8.08 8.33
N VAL A 187 -0.91 -9.16 7.89
CA VAL A 187 -0.33 -10.52 7.91
C VAL A 187 0.98 -10.64 7.11
N PRO A 188 1.08 -10.19 5.85
CA PRO A 188 2.37 -10.22 5.12
C PRO A 188 3.49 -9.44 5.80
N HIS A 189 3.15 -8.46 6.65
CA HIS A 189 4.14 -7.66 7.36
C HIS A 189 4.75 -8.42 8.55
N LEU A 190 4.19 -9.58 8.93
CA LEU A 190 4.77 -10.51 9.90
C LEU A 190 6.05 -11.24 9.41
N SER A 191 6.41 -11.11 8.14
CA SER A 191 7.68 -11.59 7.60
C SER A 191 8.49 -10.49 6.89
N SER A 192 8.06 -9.23 7.01
CA SER A 192 8.75 -8.09 6.40
C SER A 192 9.85 -7.57 7.31
N SER A 193 10.94 -7.05 6.71
CA SER A 193 12.02 -6.39 7.46
C SER A 193 12.06 -4.91 7.10
N GLY A 194 12.04 -4.07 8.14
CA GLY A 194 12.28 -2.63 8.12
C GLY A 194 13.43 -2.24 9.04
N GLY A 195 14.38 -3.16 9.27
CA GLY A 195 15.54 -2.93 10.15
C GLY A 195 15.36 -3.37 11.60
N GLN A 196 14.32 -4.15 11.91
CA GLN A 196 14.07 -4.65 13.26
C GLN A 196 15.19 -5.60 13.71
N GLN A 197 15.66 -5.43 14.95
CA GLN A 197 16.73 -6.25 15.53
C GLN A 197 16.23 -7.12 16.69
N SER A 198 15.07 -6.79 17.26
CA SER A 198 14.42 -7.54 18.33
C SER A 198 12.97 -7.94 18.00
N THR A 199 12.41 -8.88 18.76
CA THR A 199 10.98 -9.23 18.69
C THR A 199 10.09 -8.03 19.03
N THR A 200 10.52 -7.16 19.93
CA THR A 200 9.78 -5.94 20.28
C THR A 200 9.74 -4.98 19.10
N ASP A 201 10.88 -4.74 18.44
CA ASP A 201 10.95 -3.87 17.26
C ASP A 201 10.04 -4.40 16.15
N PHE A 202 9.99 -5.72 16.03
CA PHE A 202 9.11 -6.43 15.10
C PHE A 202 7.64 -6.14 15.37
N LEU A 203 7.21 -6.21 16.63
CA LEU A 203 5.82 -5.89 17.00
C LEU A 203 5.50 -4.41 16.82
N LEU A 204 6.43 -3.52 17.16
CA LEU A 204 6.27 -2.07 17.00
C LEU A 204 6.23 -1.65 15.52
N TYR A 205 6.97 -2.33 14.66
CA TYR A 205 6.92 -2.12 13.22
C TYR A 205 5.51 -2.30 12.65
N LEU A 206 4.71 -3.24 13.18
CA LEU A 206 3.35 -3.53 12.70
C LEU A 206 2.37 -2.36 12.91
N VAL A 207 2.71 -1.37 13.73
CA VAL A 207 1.88 -0.16 13.94
C VAL A 207 1.76 0.64 12.64
N LEU A 208 2.83 0.72 11.84
CA LEU A 208 2.80 1.39 10.54
C LEU A 208 1.84 0.72 9.53
N PRO A 209 1.99 -0.57 9.17
CA PRO A 209 1.09 -1.25 8.25
C PRO A 209 -0.36 -1.28 8.76
N LEU A 210 -0.58 -1.32 10.08
CA LEU A 210 -1.92 -1.19 10.64
C LEU A 210 -2.51 0.21 10.41
N GLY A 211 -1.75 1.27 10.69
CA GLY A 211 -2.20 2.66 10.52
C GLY A 211 -2.52 3.01 9.08
N MET A 212 -1.61 2.68 8.15
CA MET A 212 -1.84 2.89 6.71
C MET A 212 -3.04 2.09 6.21
N ALA A 213 -3.24 0.86 6.71
CA ALA A 213 -4.34 0.01 6.33
C ALA A 213 -5.71 0.56 6.75
N VAL A 214 -5.80 1.13 7.95
CA VAL A 214 -7.03 1.79 8.42
C VAL A 214 -7.32 3.03 7.59
N LEU A 215 -6.32 3.87 7.33
CA LEU A 215 -6.48 5.07 6.49
C LEU A 215 -6.91 4.72 5.07
N ALA A 216 -6.23 3.78 4.41
CA ALA A 216 -6.59 3.30 3.08
C ALA A 216 -8.02 2.74 3.03
N GLY A 217 -8.40 1.93 4.03
CA GLY A 217 -9.76 1.41 4.17
C GLY A 217 -10.81 2.52 4.34
N ALA A 218 -10.52 3.51 5.18
CA ALA A 218 -11.37 4.69 5.38
C ALA A 218 -11.59 5.47 4.07
N MET A 219 -10.54 5.62 3.27
CA MET A 219 -10.63 6.26 1.96
C MET A 219 -11.50 5.49 0.97
N VAL A 220 -11.47 4.15 0.96
CA VAL A 220 -12.41 3.37 0.15
C VAL A 220 -13.85 3.58 0.62
N VAL A 221 -14.11 3.59 1.93
CA VAL A 221 -15.46 3.86 2.46
C VAL A 221 -15.98 5.23 2.02
N TRP A 222 -15.14 6.26 2.13
CA TRP A 222 -15.52 7.63 1.81
C TRP A 222 -15.64 7.89 0.31
N LYS A 223 -14.62 7.51 -0.47
CA LYS A 223 -14.50 7.85 -1.90
C LYS A 223 -15.01 6.77 -2.85
N LYS A 224 -15.32 5.58 -2.33
CA LYS A 224 -15.78 4.41 -3.11
C LYS A 224 -14.84 4.08 -4.28
N SER A 225 -13.54 4.12 -4.01
CA SER A 225 -12.50 3.97 -5.04
C SER A 225 -11.22 3.40 -4.43
N VAL A 226 -10.73 2.31 -5.03
CA VAL A 226 -9.45 1.69 -4.68
C VAL A 226 -8.27 2.62 -4.99
N TRP A 227 -8.41 3.52 -5.96
CA TRP A 227 -7.33 4.44 -6.36
C TRP A 227 -6.99 5.44 -5.27
N TRP A 228 -7.97 5.83 -4.43
CA TRP A 228 -7.70 6.66 -3.26
C TRP A 228 -6.94 5.90 -2.16
N ALA A 229 -7.19 4.61 -1.99
CA ALA A 229 -6.40 3.76 -1.11
C ALA A 229 -4.97 3.58 -1.63
N ALA A 230 -4.81 3.28 -2.92
CA ALA A 230 -3.51 3.19 -3.58
C ALA A 230 -2.74 4.51 -3.50
N GLY A 231 -3.44 5.65 -3.61
CA GLY A 231 -2.89 6.99 -3.41
C GLY A 231 -2.42 7.23 -1.98
N THR A 232 -3.20 6.86 -0.95
CA THR A 232 -2.74 6.99 0.44
C THR A 232 -1.56 6.06 0.76
N HIS A 233 -1.60 4.81 0.28
CA HIS A 233 -0.53 3.85 0.53
C HIS A 233 0.74 4.24 -0.22
N GLY A 234 0.68 4.34 -1.55
CA GLY A 234 1.86 4.73 -2.34
C GLY A 234 2.31 6.15 -2.01
N GLY A 235 1.38 7.06 -1.73
CA GLY A 235 1.68 8.40 -1.27
C GLY A 235 2.44 8.43 0.04
N MET A 236 2.15 7.54 0.99
CA MET A 236 2.89 7.42 2.24
C MET A 236 4.38 7.13 1.98
N HIS A 237 4.69 6.16 1.12
CA HIS A 237 6.07 5.84 0.75
C HIS A 237 6.76 6.98 -0.02
N ALA A 238 6.04 7.64 -0.93
CA ALA A 238 6.58 8.77 -1.69
C ALA A 238 6.88 9.97 -0.78
N VAL A 239 5.95 10.33 0.10
CA VAL A 239 6.12 11.41 1.06
C VAL A 239 7.21 11.09 2.07
N MET A 240 7.29 9.85 2.56
CA MET A 240 8.37 9.39 3.44
C MET A 240 9.74 9.55 2.78
N ALA A 241 9.88 9.17 1.51
CA ALA A 241 11.14 9.33 0.78
C ALA A 241 11.53 10.81 0.64
N VAL A 242 10.57 11.69 0.35
CA VAL A 242 10.83 13.14 0.26
C VAL A 242 11.22 13.71 1.63
N LEU A 243 10.48 13.38 2.68
CA LEU A 243 10.74 13.90 4.02
C LEU A 243 12.07 13.40 4.59
N ALA A 244 12.45 12.14 4.31
CA ALA A 244 13.75 11.60 4.71
C ALA A 244 14.94 12.33 4.05
N ILE A 245 14.75 12.83 2.83
CA ILE A 245 15.78 13.64 2.14
C ILE A 245 15.83 15.05 2.72
N LEU A 246 14.68 15.68 2.93
CA LEU A 246 14.60 17.08 3.35
C LEU A 246 14.89 17.28 4.85
N PHE A 247 14.50 16.31 5.66
CA PHE A 247 14.57 16.33 7.12
C PHE A 247 15.00 14.95 7.62
N PRO A 248 16.30 14.61 7.51
CA PRO A 248 16.81 13.30 7.92
C PRO A 248 16.51 13.00 9.39
N VAL A 249 15.84 11.87 9.62
CA VAL A 249 15.56 11.31 10.94
C VAL A 249 15.77 9.81 10.88
N ALA A 250 16.21 9.20 11.98
CA ALA A 250 16.36 7.76 12.08
C ALA A 250 15.00 7.06 11.84
N LEU A 251 14.97 6.10 10.92
CA LEU A 251 13.78 5.29 10.62
C LEU A 251 13.79 4.00 11.45
N ASP A 252 13.62 4.16 12.76
CA ASP A 252 13.60 3.08 13.74
C ASP A 252 12.18 2.73 14.23
N SER A 253 12.06 1.95 15.31
CA SER A 253 10.77 1.62 15.92
C SER A 253 9.96 2.84 16.35
N THR A 254 10.59 3.94 16.75
CA THR A 254 9.91 5.20 17.10
C THR A 254 9.26 5.79 15.86
N ALA A 255 9.98 5.81 14.72
CA ALA A 255 9.43 6.23 13.44
C ALA A 255 8.21 5.39 13.01
N TRP A 256 8.29 4.07 13.13
CA TRP A 256 7.18 3.17 12.79
C TRP A 256 5.94 3.42 13.65
N VAL A 257 6.12 3.63 14.96
CA VAL A 257 5.02 3.93 15.87
C VAL A 257 4.40 5.29 15.57
N ILE A 258 5.21 6.35 15.47
CA ILE A 258 4.69 7.72 15.27
C ILE A 258 3.95 7.81 13.92
N LEU A 259 4.57 7.37 12.83
CA LEU A 259 3.97 7.43 11.49
C LEU A 259 2.74 6.52 11.36
N GLY A 260 2.73 5.38 12.05
CA GLY A 260 1.58 4.49 12.09
C GLY A 260 0.43 5.07 12.90
N VAL A 261 0.69 5.64 14.07
CA VAL A 261 -0.33 6.26 14.94
C VAL A 261 -0.98 7.47 14.29
N THR A 262 -0.22 8.35 13.63
CA THR A 262 -0.82 9.53 12.96
C THR A 262 -1.74 9.13 11.82
N GLN A 263 -1.38 8.11 11.04
CA GLN A 263 -2.24 7.55 9.99
C GLN A 263 -3.45 6.83 10.57
N LEU A 264 -3.27 6.04 11.63
CA LEU A 264 -4.37 5.36 12.34
C LEU A 264 -5.39 6.37 12.87
N ALA A 265 -4.93 7.40 13.58
CA ALA A 265 -5.78 8.45 14.12
C ALA A 265 -6.57 9.17 13.02
N THR A 266 -5.91 9.49 11.90
CA THR A 266 -6.55 10.11 10.73
C THR A 266 -7.62 9.19 10.13
N GLY A 267 -7.31 7.90 9.93
CA GLY A 267 -8.26 6.92 9.39
C GLY A 267 -9.47 6.72 10.30
N LEU A 268 -9.26 6.62 11.62
CA LEU A 268 -10.35 6.51 12.61
C LEU A 268 -11.22 7.77 12.65
N ALA A 269 -10.61 8.96 12.61
CA ALA A 269 -11.35 10.23 12.57
C ALA A 269 -12.21 10.33 11.30
N LEU A 270 -11.67 9.93 10.14
CA LEU A 270 -12.43 9.88 8.88
C LEU A 270 -13.61 8.91 8.95
N LEU A 271 -13.42 7.72 9.53
CA LEU A 271 -14.49 6.74 9.70
C LEU A 271 -15.57 7.22 10.68
N ALA A 272 -15.18 7.85 11.78
CA ALA A 272 -16.10 8.43 12.75
C ALA A 272 -16.93 9.56 12.11
N TRP A 273 -16.27 10.47 11.40
CA TRP A 273 -16.92 11.55 10.65
C TRP A 273 -17.89 10.99 9.60
N TRP A 274 -17.45 10.05 8.77
CA TRP A 274 -18.31 9.42 7.75
C TRP A 274 -19.53 8.73 8.36
N SER A 275 -19.33 8.01 9.48
CA SER A 275 -20.41 7.33 10.20
C SER A 275 -21.43 8.31 10.79
N SER A 276 -20.97 9.48 11.27
CA SER A 276 -21.85 10.53 11.78
C SER A 276 -22.74 11.11 10.68
N LYS A 277 -22.19 11.34 9.47
CA LYS A 277 -22.93 11.87 8.32
C LYS A 277 -23.98 10.90 7.79
N LYS A 278 -23.74 9.59 7.89
CA LYS A 278 -24.72 8.57 7.48
C LYS A 278 -25.91 8.47 8.45
N LYS A 279 -25.71 8.77 9.74
CA LYS A 279 -26.80 8.77 10.73
C LYS A 279 -27.73 9.99 10.60
N SER A 280 -27.26 11.06 9.98
CA SER A 280 -28.03 12.30 9.76
C SER A 280 -28.85 12.33 8.46
N THR A 281 -28.81 11.25 7.67
CA THR A 281 -29.54 11.08 6.39
C THR A 281 -30.50 9.92 6.51
#